data_AF-A0A2N9YGL9-F1
#
_entry.id   AF-A0A2N9YGL9-F1
#
_cell.length_a   1.000
_cell.length_b   1.000
_cell.length_c   1.000
_cell.angle_alpha   90.00
_cell.angle_beta   90.00
_cell.angle_gamma   90.00
#
_symmetry.space_group_name_H-M   'P 1'
#
loop_
_entity.id
_entity.type
_entity.pdbx_description
1 polymer ?
#
loop_
_entity_poly.entity_id
_entity_poly.type
_entity_poly.pdbx_seq_one_letter_code
_entity_poly.pdbx_strand_id
1 'polypeptide(L)'
;MMYYQTNLCEINLYGLNLCNCIFEGGEIDSLNLENIRIENVIFEGCIMLEINFRNAIFINVEFYDVILFRTDFSLTKWDKSRFYGVDLKETKFFQATLRETLFLRDNVLHKTDISSVDFSTATFDKVILDNVMFDKHTTLPNGYKL
;
A
#
# COMPACT_ATOMS: atom_id res chain seq x y z
N MET A 1 10.70 -2.04 19.02
CA MET A 1 9.41 -2.44 18.43
C MET A 1 8.31 -1.89 19.31
N MET A 2 7.50 -0.96 18.80
CA MET A 2 6.27 -0.51 19.47
C MET A 2 5.08 -1.27 18.88
N TYR A 3 4.15 -1.73 19.72
CA TYR A 3 2.92 -2.42 19.30
C TYR A 3 1.71 -1.55 19.60
N TYR A 4 0.83 -1.39 18.61
CA TYR A 4 -0.42 -0.66 18.74
C TYR A 4 -1.58 -1.60 18.38
N GLN A 5 -2.48 -1.85 19.33
CA GLN A 5 -3.73 -2.58 19.09
C GLN A 5 -4.91 -1.61 19.08
N THR A 6 -5.58 -1.53 17.91
CA THR A 6 -6.91 -0.93 17.67
C THR A 6 -7.11 0.60 17.82
N ASN A 7 -8.01 1.10 16.96
CA ASN A 7 -8.54 2.45 16.76
C ASN A 7 -7.51 3.59 16.78
N LEU A 8 -6.77 3.69 15.67
CA LEU A 8 -5.74 4.71 15.45
C LEU A 8 -6.33 6.06 15.04
N CYS A 9 -7.65 6.18 14.89
CA CYS A 9 -8.33 7.43 14.52
C CYS A 9 -8.04 8.58 15.51
N GLU A 10 -7.63 8.28 16.74
CA GLU A 10 -7.25 9.28 17.75
C GLU A 10 -5.74 9.55 17.83
N ILE A 11 -4.90 8.74 17.18
CA ILE A 11 -3.45 8.98 17.19
C ILE A 11 -3.13 9.98 16.08
N ASN A 12 -2.72 11.18 16.47
CA ASN A 12 -2.16 12.14 15.55
C ASN A 12 -0.82 11.62 15.02
N LEU A 13 -0.86 10.94 13.87
CA LEU A 13 0.32 10.45 13.16
C LEU A 13 1.11 11.57 12.46
N TYR A 14 0.61 12.82 12.47
CA TYR A 14 1.30 13.94 11.86
C TYR A 14 2.61 14.26 12.59
N GLY A 15 3.73 14.09 11.89
CA GLY A 15 5.07 14.29 12.46
C GLY A 15 5.57 13.13 13.34
N LEU A 16 4.79 12.05 13.50
CA LEU A 16 5.29 10.84 14.14
C LEU A 16 6.26 10.13 13.20
N ASN A 17 7.41 9.74 13.76
CA ASN A 17 8.34 8.88 13.06
C ASN A 17 7.79 7.45 13.09
N LEU A 18 7.09 7.06 12.03
CA LEU A 18 6.59 5.68 11.85
C LEU A 18 7.76 4.75 11.50
N CYS A 19 8.56 4.44 12.51
CA CYS A 19 9.69 3.53 12.40
C CYS A 19 9.59 2.40 13.42
N ASN A 20 9.80 1.15 13.00
CA ASN A 20 9.88 -0.02 13.89
C ASN A 20 8.60 -0.26 14.72
N CYS A 21 7.44 -0.10 14.09
CA CYS A 21 6.12 -0.21 14.70
C CYS A 21 5.33 -1.38 14.09
N ILE A 22 4.45 -1.98 14.90
CA ILE A 22 3.47 -2.97 14.45
C ILE A 22 2.08 -2.44 14.82
N PHE A 23 1.20 -2.40 13.83
CA PHE A 23 -0.20 -2.07 13.97
C PHE A 23 -1.03 -3.31 13.72
N GLU A 24 -1.79 -3.73 14.73
CA GLU A 24 -2.63 -4.94 14.69
C GLU A 24 -4.11 -4.56 14.80
N GLY A 25 -4.88 -4.95 13.79
CA GLY A 25 -6.32 -4.72 13.71
C GLY A 25 -6.70 -3.25 13.69
N GLY A 26 -7.99 -3.01 13.88
CA GLY A 26 -8.56 -1.67 14.00
C GLY A 26 -8.80 -0.96 12.67
N GLU A 27 -9.51 0.16 12.79
CA GLU A 27 -9.81 1.05 11.68
C GLU A 27 -8.92 2.30 11.76
N ILE A 28 -8.45 2.73 10.59
CA ILE A 28 -7.74 3.99 10.37
C ILE A 28 -8.51 4.70 9.27
N ASP A 29 -9.04 5.88 9.55
CA ASP A 29 -9.87 6.60 8.59
C ASP A 29 -9.36 8.03 8.39
N SER A 30 -9.36 8.47 7.12
CA SER A 30 -9.26 9.87 6.72
C SER A 30 -8.00 10.61 7.21
N LEU A 31 -6.89 9.89 7.43
CA LEU A 31 -5.62 10.50 7.81
C LEU A 31 -4.88 11.08 6.60
N ASN A 32 -4.27 12.26 6.81
CA ASN A 32 -3.34 12.83 5.85
C ASN A 32 -1.89 12.56 6.28
N LEU A 33 -1.21 11.73 5.51
CA LEU A 33 0.18 11.30 5.67
C LEU A 33 0.98 11.60 4.39
N GLU A 34 0.63 12.66 3.67
CA GLU A 34 1.37 13.11 2.50
C GLU A 34 2.84 13.42 2.84
N ASN A 35 3.77 12.98 1.99
CA ASN A 35 5.21 13.11 2.16
C ASN A 35 5.81 12.36 3.36
N ILE A 36 5.06 11.49 4.05
CA ILE A 36 5.61 10.75 5.18
C ILE A 36 6.70 9.76 4.73
N ARG A 37 7.63 9.46 5.64
CA ARG A 37 8.54 8.32 5.52
C ARG A 37 8.13 7.27 6.54
N ILE A 38 7.90 6.04 6.06
CA ILE A 38 7.54 4.87 6.88
C ILE A 38 8.62 3.82 6.69
N GLU A 39 9.22 3.34 7.77
CA GLU A 39 10.35 2.43 7.71
C GLU A 39 10.23 1.29 8.74
N ASN A 40 10.38 0.04 8.30
CA ASN A 40 10.28 -1.14 9.17
C ASN A 40 8.94 -1.19 9.94
N VAL A 41 7.82 -1.04 9.25
CA VAL A 41 6.48 -1.06 9.86
C VAL A 41 5.67 -2.24 9.34
N ILE A 42 4.91 -2.87 10.22
CA ILE A 42 3.98 -3.94 9.88
C ILE A 42 2.55 -3.47 10.18
N PHE A 43 1.66 -3.68 9.22
CA PHE A 43 0.21 -3.55 9.38
C PHE A 43 -0.42 -4.93 9.21
N GLU A 44 -1.15 -5.39 10.22
CA GLU A 44 -1.76 -6.72 10.22
C GLU A 44 -3.24 -6.62 10.58
N GLY A 45 -4.12 -7.10 9.70
CA GLY A 45 -5.58 -7.12 9.92
C GLY A 45 -6.24 -5.75 10.03
N CYS A 46 -5.55 -4.67 9.63
CA CYS A 46 -6.09 -3.32 9.68
C CYS A 46 -7.10 -3.05 8.56
N ILE A 47 -8.05 -2.16 8.83
CA ILE A 47 -8.92 -1.54 7.83
C ILE A 47 -8.48 -0.08 7.70
N MET A 48 -8.09 0.33 6.50
CA MET A 48 -7.62 1.68 6.20
C MET A 48 -8.50 2.33 5.13
N LEU A 49 -9.18 3.40 5.52
CA LEU A 49 -10.18 4.09 4.71
C LEU A 49 -9.70 5.50 4.38
N GLU A 50 -9.75 5.86 3.10
CA GLU A 50 -9.55 7.24 2.61
C GLU A 50 -8.24 7.91 3.10
N ILE A 51 -7.18 7.11 3.29
CA ILE A 51 -5.88 7.62 3.74
C ILE A 51 -5.15 8.30 2.58
N ASN A 52 -4.51 9.44 2.85
CA ASN A 52 -3.64 10.11 1.89
C ASN A 52 -2.16 9.80 2.19
N PHE A 53 -1.53 8.97 1.35
CA PHE A 53 -0.10 8.66 1.37
C PHE A 53 0.65 9.26 0.17
N ARG A 54 0.12 10.31 -0.46
CA ARG A 54 0.75 10.89 -1.66
C ARG A 54 2.20 11.26 -1.37
N ASN A 55 3.09 11.01 -2.34
CA ASN A 55 4.53 11.26 -2.21
C ASN A 55 5.23 10.56 -1.03
N ALA A 56 4.59 9.61 -0.34
CA ALA A 56 5.20 8.92 0.78
C ALA A 56 6.30 7.94 0.33
N ILE A 57 7.22 7.65 1.24
CA ILE A 57 8.31 6.69 1.06
C ILE A 57 8.11 5.53 2.03
N PHE A 58 8.00 4.32 1.51
CA PHE A 58 7.84 3.08 2.27
C PHE A 58 9.09 2.22 2.12
N ILE A 59 9.73 1.86 3.23
CA ILE A 59 10.94 1.05 3.25
C ILE A 59 10.75 -0.11 4.21
N ASN A 60 10.85 -1.33 3.69
CA ASN A 60 10.64 -2.55 4.46
C ASN A 60 9.31 -2.50 5.25
N VAL A 61 8.23 -2.14 4.56
CA VAL A 61 6.87 -2.10 5.13
C VAL A 61 6.11 -3.34 4.68
N GLU A 62 5.37 -3.94 5.61
CA GLU A 62 4.61 -5.16 5.35
C GLU A 62 3.13 -4.98 5.68
N PHE A 63 2.27 -5.46 4.79
CA PHE A 63 0.82 -5.51 4.98
C PHE A 63 0.36 -6.96 4.97
N TYR A 64 -0.31 -7.38 6.03
CA TYR A 64 -0.87 -8.72 6.20
C TYR A 64 -2.38 -8.66 6.40
N ASP A 65 -3.14 -9.26 5.47
CA ASP A 65 -4.60 -9.35 5.53
C ASP A 65 -5.27 -7.98 5.80
N VAL A 66 -4.75 -6.95 5.14
CA VAL A 66 -5.21 -5.56 5.28
C VAL A 66 -6.26 -5.22 4.21
N ILE A 67 -7.26 -4.44 4.60
CA ILE A 67 -8.23 -3.85 3.67
C ILE A 67 -7.91 -2.37 3.51
N LEU A 68 -7.70 -1.93 2.27
CA LEU A 68 -7.44 -0.54 1.88
C LEU A 68 -8.56 -0.09 0.95
N PHE A 69 -9.35 0.89 1.39
CA PHE A 69 -10.44 1.46 0.59
C PHE A 69 -10.19 2.93 0.31
N ARG A 70 -10.17 3.31 -0.97
CA ARG A 70 -10.01 4.72 -1.41
C ARG A 70 -8.74 5.43 -0.91
N THR A 71 -7.74 4.66 -0.50
CA THR A 71 -6.43 5.17 -0.12
C THR A 71 -5.64 5.66 -1.34
N ASP A 72 -5.00 6.82 -1.21
CA ASP A 72 -4.17 7.43 -2.26
C ASP A 72 -2.67 7.21 -1.98
N PHE A 73 -2.06 6.30 -2.74
CA PHE A 73 -0.62 6.02 -2.81
C PHE A 73 0.03 6.65 -4.06
N SER A 74 -0.56 7.68 -4.66
CA SER A 74 0.03 8.33 -5.85
C SER A 74 1.43 8.87 -5.55
N LEU A 75 2.34 8.76 -6.52
CA LEU A 75 3.72 9.26 -6.44
C LEU A 75 4.56 8.62 -5.32
N THR A 76 4.12 7.50 -4.75
CA THR A 76 4.84 6.82 -3.68
C THR A 76 6.06 6.06 -4.20
N LYS A 77 7.03 5.86 -3.30
CA LYS A 77 8.21 5.01 -3.56
C LYS A 77 8.26 3.89 -2.55
N TRP A 78 8.47 2.69 -3.04
CA TRP A 78 8.51 1.47 -2.23
C TRP A 78 9.87 0.79 -2.39
N ASP A 79 10.46 0.40 -1.27
CA ASP A 79 11.69 -0.39 -1.22
C ASP A 79 11.48 -1.59 -0.28
N LYS A 80 11.79 -2.79 -0.74
CA LYS A 80 11.73 -4.06 0.04
C LYS A 80 10.42 -4.31 0.79
N SER A 81 9.31 -3.79 0.27
CA SER A 81 8.01 -3.88 0.93
C SER A 81 7.19 -5.07 0.42
N ARG A 82 6.23 -5.51 1.23
CA ARG A 82 5.50 -6.77 0.99
C ARG A 82 4.01 -6.62 1.29
N PHE A 83 3.19 -7.21 0.44
CA PHE A 83 1.73 -7.30 0.58
C PHE A 83 1.34 -8.77 0.61
N TYR A 84 0.57 -9.16 1.63
CA TYR A 84 0.08 -10.51 1.85
C TYR A 84 -1.44 -10.48 2.03
N GLY A 85 -2.21 -11.03 1.09
CA GLY A 85 -3.67 -11.13 1.25
C GLY A 85 -4.40 -9.77 1.30
N VAL A 86 -3.85 -8.74 0.65
CA VAL A 86 -4.36 -7.37 0.77
C VAL A 86 -5.49 -7.11 -0.23
N ASP A 87 -6.57 -6.52 0.24
CA ASP A 87 -7.67 -6.00 -0.58
C ASP A 87 -7.47 -4.49 -0.82
N LEU A 88 -7.15 -4.13 -2.07
CA LEU A 88 -6.92 -2.78 -2.55
C LEU A 88 -8.12 -2.35 -3.38
N LYS A 89 -9.13 -1.76 -2.73
CA LYS A 89 -10.38 -1.36 -3.39
C LYS A 89 -10.47 0.14 -3.62
N GLU A 90 -10.72 0.54 -4.87
CA GLU A 90 -10.82 1.95 -5.28
C GLU A 90 -9.60 2.80 -4.88
N THR A 91 -8.44 2.15 -4.70
CA THR A 91 -7.18 2.81 -4.33
C THR A 91 -6.51 3.46 -5.53
N LYS A 92 -5.54 4.34 -5.27
CA LYS A 92 -4.75 4.99 -6.33
C LYS A 92 -3.27 4.75 -6.10
N PHE A 93 -2.56 4.34 -7.14
CA PHE A 93 -1.11 4.25 -7.18
C PHE A 93 -0.53 5.14 -8.27
N PHE A 94 -1.28 6.10 -8.83
CA PHE A 94 -0.85 6.91 -9.98
C PHE A 94 0.61 7.39 -9.88
N GLN A 95 1.43 7.04 -10.88
CA GLN A 95 2.87 7.36 -10.93
C GLN A 95 3.73 6.85 -9.75
N ALA A 96 3.25 5.86 -8.99
CA ALA A 96 4.04 5.21 -7.96
C ALA A 96 5.12 4.28 -8.55
N THR A 97 6.19 4.07 -7.78
CA THR A 97 7.24 3.10 -8.11
C THR A 97 7.22 1.96 -7.11
N LEU A 98 6.83 0.76 -7.57
CA LEU A 98 6.71 -0.47 -6.77
C LEU A 98 7.68 -1.56 -7.25
N ARG A 99 8.86 -1.14 -7.71
CA ARG A 99 9.96 -2.06 -8.06
C ARG A 99 10.33 -2.91 -6.84
N GLU A 100 10.71 -4.17 -7.10
CA GLU A 100 11.15 -5.14 -6.08
C GLU A 100 10.16 -5.36 -4.92
N THR A 101 8.92 -4.89 -5.06
CA THR A 101 7.84 -5.09 -4.09
C THR A 101 7.22 -6.46 -4.31
N LEU A 102 6.92 -7.17 -3.23
CA LEU A 102 6.36 -8.51 -3.29
C LEU A 102 4.87 -8.46 -2.99
N PHE A 103 4.05 -8.86 -3.96
CA PHE A 103 2.62 -9.10 -3.78
C PHE A 103 2.40 -10.60 -3.73
N LEU A 104 2.19 -11.11 -2.52
CA LEU A 104 2.12 -12.53 -2.19
C LEU A 104 0.73 -12.88 -1.64
N ARG A 105 0.30 -14.13 -1.78
CA ARG A 105 -0.97 -14.63 -1.19
C ARG A 105 -2.21 -13.83 -1.62
N ASP A 106 -2.68 -14.00 -2.86
CA ASP A 106 -4.04 -13.61 -3.27
C ASP A 106 -4.40 -12.11 -3.04
N ASN A 107 -3.48 -11.18 -3.34
CA ASN A 107 -3.81 -9.75 -3.30
C ASN A 107 -4.82 -9.40 -4.39
N VAL A 108 -5.80 -8.55 -4.06
CA VAL A 108 -6.87 -8.13 -4.98
C VAL A 108 -6.79 -6.63 -5.18
N LEU A 109 -6.66 -6.18 -6.43
CA LEU A 109 -6.76 -4.78 -6.82
C LEU A 109 -8.08 -4.63 -7.57
N HIS A 110 -9.10 -4.07 -6.91
CA HIS A 110 -10.42 -3.85 -7.50
C HIS A 110 -10.68 -2.37 -7.73
N LYS A 111 -10.89 -1.96 -8.99
CA LYS A 111 -11.08 -0.55 -9.37
C LYS A 111 -9.91 0.35 -8.95
N THR A 112 -8.72 -0.22 -8.85
CA THR A 112 -7.50 0.51 -8.50
C THR A 112 -6.96 1.27 -9.70
N ASP A 113 -6.53 2.51 -9.49
CA ASP A 113 -5.77 3.26 -10.48
C ASP A 113 -4.28 2.89 -10.43
N ILE A 114 -3.79 2.17 -11.44
CA ILE A 114 -2.37 1.85 -11.63
C ILE A 114 -1.79 2.54 -12.87
N SER A 115 -2.40 3.63 -13.32
CA SER A 115 -1.91 4.41 -14.47
C SER A 115 -0.51 4.96 -14.19
N SER A 116 0.39 4.82 -15.16
CA SER A 116 1.79 5.23 -15.05
C SER A 116 2.59 4.60 -13.89
N VAL A 117 2.12 3.48 -13.31
CA VAL A 117 2.84 2.76 -12.25
C VAL A 117 3.97 1.90 -12.82
N ASP A 118 5.08 1.84 -12.09
CA ASP A 118 6.20 0.95 -12.41
C ASP A 118 6.27 -0.26 -11.46
N PHE A 119 5.86 -1.43 -11.97
CA PHE A 119 6.00 -2.74 -11.34
C PHE A 119 7.07 -3.62 -12.02
N SER A 120 7.98 -3.06 -12.83
CA SER A 120 8.89 -3.81 -13.72
C SER A 120 9.69 -4.95 -13.06
N THR A 121 10.01 -4.83 -11.78
CA THR A 121 10.72 -5.86 -10.99
C THR A 121 9.92 -6.35 -9.78
N ALA A 122 8.64 -6.00 -9.69
CA ALA A 122 7.76 -6.52 -8.64
C ALA A 122 7.49 -8.02 -8.86
N THR A 123 7.09 -8.72 -7.81
CA THR A 123 6.65 -10.12 -7.90
C THR A 123 5.16 -10.20 -7.60
N PHE A 124 4.39 -10.77 -8.53
CA PHE A 124 2.96 -11.00 -8.36
C PHE A 124 2.68 -12.50 -8.26
N ASP A 125 2.44 -12.98 -7.04
CA ASP A 125 1.97 -14.34 -6.78
C ASP A 125 0.46 -14.32 -6.51
N LYS A 126 -0.31 -14.86 -7.47
CA LYS A 126 -1.79 -14.89 -7.47
C LYS A 126 -2.45 -13.51 -7.28
N VAL A 127 -1.88 -12.46 -7.86
CA VAL A 127 -2.50 -11.13 -7.82
C VAL A 127 -3.69 -11.10 -8.78
N ILE A 128 -4.82 -10.64 -8.27
CA ILE A 128 -6.05 -10.43 -9.05
C ILE A 128 -6.15 -8.94 -9.39
N LEU A 129 -6.15 -8.63 -10.69
CA LEU A 129 -6.38 -7.29 -11.20
C LEU A 129 -7.80 -7.24 -11.77
N ASP A 130 -8.73 -6.60 -11.06
CA ASP A 130 -10.14 -6.54 -11.43
C ASP A 130 -10.57 -5.08 -11.66
N ASN A 131 -11.01 -4.76 -12.87
CA ASN A 131 -11.44 -3.41 -13.26
C ASN A 131 -10.40 -2.31 -12.96
N VAL A 132 -9.11 -2.65 -13.02
CA VAL A 132 -8.03 -1.67 -12.80
C VAL A 132 -7.94 -0.67 -13.95
N MET A 133 -7.58 0.57 -13.63
CA MET A 133 -7.26 1.59 -14.63
C MET A 133 -5.76 1.59 -14.89
N PHE A 134 -5.36 1.61 -16.16
CA PHE A 134 -3.95 1.60 -16.58
C PHE A 134 -3.78 2.38 -17.88
N ASP A 135 -2.55 2.79 -18.18
CA ASP A 135 -2.21 3.50 -19.41
C ASP A 135 -0.96 2.90 -20.08
N LYS A 136 -0.52 3.51 -21.20
CA LYS A 136 0.68 3.07 -21.94
C LYS A 136 2.00 3.24 -21.18
N HIS A 137 1.98 3.93 -20.04
CA HIS A 137 3.13 4.16 -19.18
C HIS A 137 3.15 3.19 -17.98
N THR A 138 2.04 2.48 -17.73
CA THR A 138 1.99 1.41 -16.74
C THR A 138 2.90 0.25 -17.18
N THR A 139 3.82 -0.14 -16.31
CA THR A 139 4.73 -1.26 -16.52
C THR A 139 4.39 -2.36 -15.52
N LEU A 140 4.04 -3.54 -16.02
CA LEU A 140 3.75 -4.73 -15.20
C LEU A 140 5.00 -5.59 -14.99
N PRO A 141 5.00 -6.50 -14.01
CA PRO A 141 6.04 -7.52 -13.88
C PRO A 141 6.17 -8.38 -15.14
N ASN A 142 7.37 -8.89 -15.39
CA ASN A 142 7.59 -9.84 -16.47
C ASN A 142 6.63 -11.04 -16.36
N GLY A 143 5.95 -11.35 -17.47
CA GLY A 143 5.00 -12.46 -17.55
C GLY A 143 3.56 -12.11 -17.15
N TYR A 144 3.29 -10.90 -16.64
CA TYR A 144 1.93 -10.40 -16.41
C TYR A 144 1.43 -9.56 -17.58
N LYS A 145 0.13 -9.66 -17.86
CA LYS A 145 -0.59 -8.88 -18.88
C LYS A 145 -1.97 -8.50 -18.35
N LEU A 146 -2.44 -7.32 -18.73
CA LEU A 146 -3.79 -6.80 -18.50
C LEU A 146 -4.66 -6.99 -19.75
#